data_AF-A0A6B2BZ67-F1
#
_entry.id   AF-A0A6B2BZ67-F1
#
_cell.length_a   1.000
_cell.length_b   1.000
_cell.length_c   1.000
_cell.angle_alpha   90.00
_cell.angle_beta   90.00
_cell.angle_gamma   90.00
#
_symmetry.space_group_name_H-M   'P 1'
#
loop_
_entity.id
_entity.type
_entity.pdbx_description
1 polymer ?
#
loop_
_entity_poly.entity_id
_entity_poly.type
_entity_poly.pdbx_seq_one_letter_code
_entity_poly.pdbx_strand_id
1 'polypeptide(L)'
;MDFPSNMETTISNFEKIFSLVENYLAKDDLSRHNANLIYGLPAMAGIISAYVQKEYYLNKILNEEERLLHEEGWWYHHQMSMLSPYCAGFSAVDIMKHGLQSLNSFSVKSKPPKHLKSFLDQSANFILKVSQEISGAVALNDLTTVAAAYVWYERQKKDLTYDEIKNAFQSFVYNVNLDFRSGNSPFTNVTVTIGGPAPALAEEPIIIGGKYSLSTVTFSDIPKEIYDEVNMAFFEVMAQGDSEGKPWTFPLITVYITDDFD
;
A
#
# COMPACT_ATOMS: atom_id res chain seq x y z
N MET A 1 14.39 22.50 46.58
CA MET A 1 15.24 21.89 45.53
C MET A 1 14.37 20.81 44.91
N ASP A 2 13.53 21.20 43.96
CA ASP A 2 12.58 20.28 43.32
C ASP A 2 13.16 19.78 42.01
N PHE A 3 13.78 18.61 42.08
CA PHE A 3 13.82 17.64 40.99
C PHE A 3 13.69 16.27 41.64
N PRO A 4 12.50 15.61 41.53
CA PRO A 4 12.54 14.27 40.96
C PRO A 4 11.31 13.79 40.16
N SER A 5 10.24 14.56 39.94
CA SER A 5 9.04 14.01 39.25
C SER A 5 9.32 13.56 37.81
N ASN A 6 10.16 14.30 37.08
CA ASN A 6 10.54 13.94 35.71
C ASN A 6 11.54 12.78 35.64
N MET A 7 12.34 12.53 36.68
CA MET A 7 13.38 11.50 36.66
C MET A 7 12.79 10.11 36.93
N GLU A 8 11.89 9.98 37.90
CA GLU A 8 11.15 8.73 38.18
C GLU A 8 10.25 8.33 37.01
N THR A 9 9.54 9.29 36.42
CA THR A 9 8.71 9.04 35.22
C THR A 9 9.56 8.61 34.01
N THR A 10 10.76 9.17 33.85
CA THR A 10 11.69 8.80 32.77
C THR A 10 12.27 7.40 32.98
N ILE A 11 12.67 7.05 34.21
CA ILE A 11 13.17 5.71 34.56
C ILE A 11 12.07 4.66 34.30
N SER A 12 10.83 4.94 34.74
CA SER A 12 9.67 4.08 34.51
C SER A 12 9.40 3.83 33.01
N ASN A 13 9.60 4.83 32.15
CA ASN A 13 9.40 4.67 30.71
C ASN A 13 10.49 3.80 30.04
N PHE A 14 11.74 3.86 30.51
CA PHE A 14 12.79 2.96 30.02
C PHE A 14 12.56 1.52 30.46
N GLU A 15 12.12 1.30 31.69
CA GLU A 15 11.74 -0.03 32.17
C GLU A 15 10.60 -0.63 31.34
N LYS A 16 9.58 0.18 30.99
CA LYS A 16 8.52 -0.25 30.07
C LYS A 16 9.06 -0.63 28.69
N ILE A 17 9.94 0.17 28.09
CA ILE A 17 10.53 -0.15 26.79
C ILE A 17 11.36 -1.44 26.85
N PHE A 18 12.16 -1.65 27.90
CA PHE A 18 12.92 -2.90 28.05
C PHE A 18 11.99 -4.10 28.26
N SER A 19 10.92 -3.95 29.04
CA SER A 19 9.93 -5.02 29.20
C SER A 19 9.24 -5.39 27.87
N LEU A 20 8.97 -4.41 26.98
CA LEU A 20 8.43 -4.69 25.65
C LEU A 20 9.41 -5.54 24.81
N VAL A 21 10.71 -5.26 24.90
CA VAL A 21 11.74 -6.05 24.22
C VAL A 21 11.79 -7.47 24.78
N GLU A 22 11.85 -7.61 26.10
CA GLU A 22 11.92 -8.91 26.77
C GLU A 22 10.70 -9.78 26.45
N ASN A 23 9.49 -9.20 26.52
CA ASN A 23 8.24 -9.89 26.18
C ASN A 23 8.19 -10.29 24.71
N TYR A 24 8.65 -9.42 23.81
CA TYR A 24 8.74 -9.75 22.38
C TYR A 24 9.71 -10.91 22.13
N LEU A 25 10.90 -10.88 22.73
CA LEU A 25 11.89 -11.97 22.62
C LEU A 25 11.37 -13.29 23.20
N ALA A 26 10.54 -13.22 24.25
CA ALA A 26 9.85 -14.37 24.83
C ALA A 26 8.68 -14.89 23.96
N LYS A 27 8.34 -14.20 22.86
CA LYS A 27 7.20 -14.48 21.98
C LYS A 27 5.86 -14.49 22.71
N ASP A 28 5.72 -13.63 23.72
CA ASP A 28 4.48 -13.46 24.45
C ASP A 28 3.36 -12.96 23.52
N ASP A 29 2.12 -13.42 23.74
CA ASP A 29 0.99 -13.11 22.88
C ASP A 29 0.62 -11.60 22.92
N LEU A 30 0.87 -10.90 24.02
CA LEU A 30 0.67 -9.44 24.08
C LEU A 30 1.67 -8.72 23.17
N SER A 31 2.89 -9.22 23.01
CA SER A 31 3.82 -8.60 22.04
C SER A 31 3.39 -8.77 20.58
N ARG A 32 2.41 -9.65 20.30
CA ARG A 32 1.89 -9.99 18.97
C ARG A 32 0.45 -9.51 18.77
N HIS A 33 0.14 -8.28 19.17
CA HIS A 33 -1.19 -7.67 19.07
C HIS A 33 -1.83 -7.63 17.65
N ASN A 34 -1.09 -7.99 16.60
CA ASN A 34 -1.57 -8.00 15.22
C ASN A 34 -1.39 -9.41 14.63
N ALA A 35 -2.50 -10.02 14.19
CA ALA A 35 -2.53 -11.37 13.64
C ALA A 35 -1.69 -11.54 12.35
N ASN A 36 -1.46 -10.44 11.62
CA ASN A 36 -0.66 -10.43 10.39
C ASN A 36 0.82 -10.13 10.65
N LEU A 37 1.22 -9.94 11.91
CA LEU A 37 2.60 -9.59 12.27
C LEU A 37 3.52 -10.81 12.15
N ILE A 38 4.51 -10.69 11.27
CA ILE A 38 5.62 -11.62 11.13
C ILE A 38 6.70 -11.28 12.16
N TYR A 39 7.06 -12.26 12.97
CA TYR A 39 8.10 -12.10 13.98
C TYR A 39 9.46 -11.84 13.31
N GLY A 40 10.03 -10.67 13.56
CA GLY A 40 11.36 -10.27 13.08
C GLY A 40 11.88 -9.01 13.77
N LEU A 41 13.11 -8.61 13.43
CA LEU A 41 13.71 -7.38 13.96
C LEU A 41 12.93 -6.10 13.56
N PRO A 42 12.43 -5.96 12.30
CA PRO A 42 11.62 -4.79 11.92
C PRO A 42 10.31 -4.68 12.70
N ALA A 43 9.68 -5.83 13.02
CA ALA A 43 8.47 -5.87 13.85
C ALA A 43 8.75 -5.40 15.27
N MET A 44 9.82 -5.87 15.90
CA MET A 44 10.24 -5.41 17.23
C MET A 44 10.48 -3.90 17.25
N ALA A 45 11.24 -3.40 16.27
CA ALA A 45 11.51 -1.96 16.13
C ALA A 45 10.23 -1.16 15.94
N GLY A 46 9.27 -1.68 15.15
CA GLY A 46 7.95 -1.10 14.96
C GLY A 46 7.15 -1.01 16.25
N ILE A 47 7.13 -2.07 17.08
CA ILE A 47 6.41 -2.09 18.36
C ILE A 47 6.98 -1.04 19.33
N ILE A 48 8.31 -0.97 19.44
CA ILE A 48 8.98 0.03 20.31
C ILE A 48 8.66 1.45 19.83
N SER A 49 8.80 1.69 18.52
CA SER A 49 8.49 2.99 17.90
C SER A 49 7.02 3.38 18.12
N ALA A 50 6.10 2.43 17.95
CA ALA A 50 4.67 2.65 18.14
C ALA A 50 4.32 3.03 19.58
N TYR A 51 4.94 2.38 20.57
CA TYR A 51 4.77 2.74 21.97
C TYR A 51 5.21 4.19 22.24
N VAL A 52 6.41 4.57 21.80
CA VAL A 52 6.94 5.93 22.01
C VAL A 52 6.06 6.99 21.32
N GLN A 53 5.58 6.71 20.11
CA GLN A 53 4.71 7.62 19.37
C GLN A 53 3.33 7.75 20.00
N LYS A 54 2.76 6.66 20.53
CA LYS A 54 1.50 6.69 21.30
C LYS A 54 1.63 7.57 22.54
N GLU A 55 2.70 7.38 23.32
CA GLU A 55 2.98 8.22 24.49
C GLU A 55 3.14 9.69 24.11
N TYR A 56 3.76 9.98 22.96
CA TYR A 56 3.87 11.34 22.45
C TYR A 56 2.50 11.94 22.11
N TYR A 57 1.63 11.21 21.41
CA TYR A 57 0.27 11.67 21.15
C TYR A 57 -0.47 12.03 22.45
N LEU A 58 -0.52 11.10 23.40
CA LEU A 58 -1.27 11.25 24.64
C LEU A 58 -0.75 12.42 25.50
N ASN A 59 0.56 12.65 25.51
CA ASN A 59 1.18 13.60 26.43
C ASN A 59 1.59 14.94 25.81
N LYS A 60 1.61 15.05 24.47
CA LYS A 60 2.10 16.25 23.77
C LYS A 60 1.15 16.79 22.70
N ILE A 61 0.28 15.95 22.13
CA ILE A 61 -0.65 16.37 21.08
C ILE A 61 -2.05 16.59 21.66
N LEU A 62 -2.56 15.60 22.39
CA LEU A 62 -3.86 15.70 23.05
C LEU A 62 -3.76 16.59 24.28
N ASN A 63 -4.85 17.29 24.58
CA ASN A 63 -5.00 17.93 25.88
C ASN A 63 -5.37 16.90 26.96
N GLU A 64 -5.35 17.32 28.23
CA GLU A 64 -5.61 16.44 29.37
C GLU A 64 -7.00 15.78 29.33
N GLU A 65 -8.03 16.54 28.96
CA GLU A 65 -9.40 16.03 28.87
C GLU A 65 -9.52 14.97 27.76
N GLU A 66 -8.99 15.26 26.57
CA GLU A 66 -8.98 14.33 25.43
C GLU A 66 -8.21 13.04 25.75
N ARG A 67 -7.07 13.15 26.43
CA ARG A 67 -6.29 11.99 26.89
C ARG A 67 -7.12 11.13 27.85
N LEU A 68 -7.74 11.75 28.87
CA LEU A 68 -8.57 11.03 29.84
C LEU A 68 -9.75 10.33 29.16
N LEU A 69 -10.43 10.98 28.23
CA LEU A 69 -11.51 10.37 27.44
C LEU A 69 -11.03 9.16 26.65
N HIS A 70 -9.80 9.20 26.09
CA HIS A 70 -9.20 8.05 25.41
C HIS A 70 -8.85 6.92 26.39
N GLU A 71 -8.17 7.23 27.49
CA GLU A 71 -7.67 6.26 28.47
C GLU A 71 -8.80 5.56 29.24
N GLU A 72 -9.89 6.27 29.52
CA GLU A 72 -11.10 5.72 30.15
C GLU A 72 -12.04 5.03 29.15
N GLY A 73 -11.76 5.14 27.85
CA GLY A 73 -12.53 4.46 26.79
C GLY A 73 -13.84 5.15 26.39
N TRP A 74 -14.05 6.41 26.76
CA TRP A 74 -15.17 7.22 26.27
C TRP A 74 -15.02 7.60 24.80
N TRP A 75 -13.77 7.73 24.35
CA TRP A 75 -13.36 7.97 22.98
C TRP A 75 -12.31 6.92 22.60
N TYR A 76 -12.24 6.49 21.34
CA TYR A 76 -11.05 5.80 20.81
C TYR A 76 -10.33 6.56 19.69
N HIS A 77 -9.10 7.00 19.95
CA HIS A 77 -8.28 7.68 18.94
C HIS A 77 -7.59 6.59 18.14
N HIS A 78 -8.00 6.43 16.89
CA HIS A 78 -7.47 5.39 16.04
C HIS A 78 -6.00 5.65 15.69
N GLN A 79 -5.25 4.56 15.53
CA GLN A 79 -3.93 4.54 14.91
C GLN A 79 -2.87 5.48 15.51
N MET A 80 -2.75 5.47 16.84
CA MET A 80 -1.71 6.21 17.57
C MET A 80 -0.33 5.55 17.51
N SER A 81 -0.18 4.45 16.79
CA SER A 81 1.11 3.75 16.58
C SER A 81 2.05 4.50 15.66
N MET A 82 1.58 5.55 14.97
CA MET A 82 2.41 6.39 14.12
C MET A 82 1.90 7.84 14.07
N LEU A 83 2.83 8.79 14.19
CA LEU A 83 2.61 10.23 14.04
C LEU A 83 2.49 10.59 12.56
N SER A 84 1.43 10.11 11.92
CA SER A 84 1.22 10.22 10.47
C SER A 84 -0.27 10.41 10.12
N PRO A 85 -0.57 10.80 8.88
CA PRO A 85 -1.92 10.68 8.33
C PRO A 85 -2.43 9.22 8.41
N TYR A 86 -3.75 9.05 8.35
CA TYR A 86 -4.37 7.72 8.43
C TYR A 86 -4.21 6.93 7.12
N CYS A 87 -5.08 7.14 6.14
CA CYS A 87 -5.05 6.44 4.84
C CYS A 87 -4.88 7.45 3.71
N ALA A 88 -4.42 6.97 2.55
CA ALA A 88 -4.36 7.79 1.34
C ALA A 88 -4.65 6.95 0.09
N GLY A 89 -5.33 7.55 -0.88
CA GLY A 89 -5.59 6.98 -2.20
C GLY A 89 -4.89 7.76 -3.29
N PHE A 90 -4.36 7.05 -4.28
CA PHE A 90 -3.57 7.59 -5.39
C PHE A 90 -4.06 7.01 -6.71
N SER A 91 -3.86 7.74 -7.80
CA SER A 91 -4.17 7.22 -9.13
C SER A 91 -2.97 6.51 -9.74
N ALA A 92 -3.21 5.32 -10.30
CA ALA A 92 -2.19 4.63 -11.10
C ALA A 92 -1.76 5.44 -12.35
N VAL A 93 -2.59 6.39 -12.80
CA VAL A 93 -2.27 7.32 -13.91
C VAL A 93 -1.05 8.18 -13.58
N ASP A 94 -0.87 8.57 -12.32
CA ASP A 94 0.28 9.37 -11.91
C ASP A 94 1.59 8.59 -12.08
N ILE A 95 1.58 7.30 -11.75
CA ILE A 95 2.72 6.41 -11.95
C ILE A 95 2.99 6.23 -13.46
N MET A 96 1.95 6.07 -14.27
CA MET A 96 2.09 6.00 -15.73
C MET A 96 2.74 7.27 -16.30
N LYS A 97 2.27 8.46 -15.91
CA LYS A 97 2.72 9.75 -16.45
C LYS A 97 4.08 10.19 -15.94
N HIS A 98 4.38 9.92 -14.67
CA HIS A 98 5.52 10.52 -13.97
C HIS A 98 6.53 9.50 -13.45
N GLY A 99 6.17 8.22 -13.36
CA GLY A 99 6.94 7.24 -12.60
C GLY A 99 7.00 7.63 -11.11
N LEU A 100 8.06 7.21 -10.43
CA LEU A 100 8.32 7.50 -9.03
C LEU A 100 9.16 8.77 -8.91
N GLN A 101 8.56 9.81 -8.34
CA GLN A 101 9.22 11.08 -8.07
C GLN A 101 9.44 11.27 -6.56
N SER A 102 10.38 12.15 -6.23
CA SER A 102 10.65 12.56 -4.86
C SER A 102 11.20 13.97 -4.83
N LEU A 103 10.82 14.75 -3.82
CA LEU A 103 11.42 16.06 -3.53
C LEU A 103 12.77 15.92 -2.81
N ASN A 104 13.03 14.78 -2.18
CA ASN A 104 14.29 14.49 -1.52
C ASN A 104 15.38 14.14 -2.56
N SER A 105 16.51 14.84 -2.50
CA SER A 105 17.63 14.70 -3.44
C SER A 105 18.33 13.32 -3.37
N PHE A 106 18.24 12.62 -2.24
CA PHE A 106 18.83 11.29 -2.06
C PHE A 106 17.90 10.15 -2.44
N SER A 107 16.59 10.43 -2.62
CA SER A 107 15.64 9.42 -3.06
C SER A 107 15.87 9.06 -4.52
N VAL A 108 15.82 7.76 -4.81
CA VAL A 108 15.73 7.26 -6.18
C VAL A 108 14.47 7.82 -6.85
N LYS A 109 14.62 8.25 -8.11
CA LYS A 109 13.53 8.67 -8.99
C LYS A 109 13.54 7.77 -10.22
N SER A 110 12.38 7.28 -10.64
CA SER A 110 12.25 6.53 -11.88
C SER A 110 11.66 7.42 -12.98
N LYS A 111 11.92 7.02 -14.23
CA LYS A 111 11.20 7.57 -15.37
C LYS A 111 9.84 6.87 -15.50
N PRO A 112 8.88 7.51 -16.19
CA PRO A 112 7.63 6.87 -16.59
C PRO A 112 7.86 5.46 -17.17
N PRO A 113 7.14 4.43 -16.70
CA PRO A 113 7.36 3.06 -17.14
C PRO A 113 7.00 2.89 -18.62
N LYS A 114 7.75 2.01 -19.31
CA LYS A 114 7.58 1.71 -20.74
C LYS A 114 6.88 0.38 -21.02
N HIS A 115 6.80 -0.48 -20.00
CA HIS A 115 6.31 -1.85 -20.08
C HIS A 115 5.41 -2.16 -18.88
N LEU A 116 4.46 -3.06 -19.06
CA LEU A 116 3.52 -3.54 -18.04
C LEU A 116 4.26 -3.95 -16.77
N LYS A 117 5.28 -4.82 -16.89
CA LYS A 117 6.08 -5.28 -15.75
C LYS A 117 6.69 -4.12 -14.97
N SER A 118 7.31 -3.16 -15.67
CA SER A 118 7.91 -1.99 -15.02
C SER A 118 6.88 -1.06 -14.38
N PHE A 119 5.67 -0.96 -14.96
CA PHE A 119 4.58 -0.19 -14.37
C PHE A 119 4.08 -0.83 -13.07
N LEU A 120 3.86 -2.14 -13.09
CA LEU A 120 3.44 -2.90 -11.91
C LEU A 120 4.53 -2.91 -10.83
N ASP A 121 5.81 -3.04 -11.19
CA ASP A 121 6.92 -2.95 -10.24
C ASP A 121 7.02 -1.56 -9.58
N GLN A 122 6.85 -0.49 -10.37
CA GLN A 122 6.81 0.86 -9.81
C GLN A 122 5.58 1.06 -8.91
N SER A 123 4.44 0.48 -9.26
CA SER A 123 3.23 0.48 -8.44
C SER A 123 3.43 -0.20 -7.09
N ALA A 124 4.01 -1.41 -7.07
CA ALA A 124 4.35 -2.10 -5.82
C ALA A 124 5.35 -1.30 -4.98
N ASN A 125 6.41 -0.77 -5.59
CA ASN A 125 7.41 0.06 -4.89
C ASN A 125 6.79 1.34 -4.30
N PHE A 126 5.86 1.97 -5.01
CA PHE A 126 5.12 3.13 -4.52
C PHE A 126 4.30 2.78 -3.28
N ILE A 127 3.51 1.71 -3.36
CA ILE A 127 2.70 1.20 -2.24
C ILE A 127 3.58 0.90 -1.03
N LEU A 128 4.66 0.15 -1.22
CA LEU A 128 5.60 -0.22 -0.16
C LEU A 128 6.21 1.01 0.51
N LYS A 129 6.60 2.03 -0.27
CA LYS A 129 7.17 3.26 0.25
C LYS A 129 6.13 4.06 1.04
N VAL A 130 4.96 4.31 0.46
CA VAL A 130 3.92 5.15 1.08
C VAL A 130 3.33 4.48 2.32
N SER A 131 3.24 3.15 2.35
CA SER A 131 2.73 2.40 3.51
C SER A 131 3.55 2.62 4.79
N GLN A 132 4.82 3.04 4.65
CA GLN A 132 5.68 3.39 5.78
C GLN A 132 5.47 4.81 6.30
N GLU A 133 4.72 5.64 5.56
CA GLU A 133 4.48 7.06 5.86
C GLU A 133 3.04 7.32 6.33
N ILE A 134 2.16 6.31 6.32
CA ILE A 134 0.75 6.43 6.72
C ILE A 134 0.31 5.25 7.61
N SER A 135 -0.64 5.46 8.52
CA SER A 135 -1.04 4.44 9.50
C SER A 135 -1.99 3.37 8.97
N GLY A 136 -2.70 3.65 7.89
CA GLY A 136 -3.75 2.80 7.33
C GLY A 136 -3.43 2.29 5.93
N ALA A 137 -4.45 2.30 5.08
CA ALA A 137 -4.42 1.74 3.74
C ALA A 137 -3.80 2.70 2.71
N VAL A 138 -3.00 2.12 1.81
CA VAL A 138 -2.59 2.75 0.55
C VAL A 138 -3.51 2.21 -0.55
N ALA A 139 -4.43 3.05 -1.04
CA ALA A 139 -5.22 2.70 -2.21
C ALA A 139 -4.48 3.15 -3.48
N LEU A 140 -4.33 2.24 -4.44
CA LEU A 140 -3.86 2.57 -5.79
C LEU A 140 -4.97 2.28 -6.78
N ASN A 141 -5.67 3.34 -7.15
CA ASN A 141 -6.89 3.28 -7.95
C ASN A 141 -6.55 3.06 -9.43
N ASP A 142 -7.45 2.34 -10.09
CA ASP A 142 -7.52 2.10 -11.53
C ASP A 142 -6.31 1.34 -12.08
N LEU A 143 -5.69 0.52 -11.22
CA LEU A 143 -4.50 -0.26 -11.54
C LEU A 143 -4.70 -1.11 -12.80
N THR A 144 -5.82 -1.84 -12.90
CA THR A 144 -6.08 -2.72 -14.04
C THR A 144 -6.43 -1.94 -15.31
N THR A 145 -7.15 -0.82 -15.19
CA THR A 145 -7.42 0.10 -16.31
C THR A 145 -6.10 0.63 -16.90
N VAL A 146 -5.17 1.07 -16.06
CA VAL A 146 -3.85 1.53 -16.52
C VAL A 146 -3.00 0.37 -17.06
N ALA A 147 -3.05 -0.81 -16.44
CA ALA A 147 -2.37 -2.00 -16.94
C ALA A 147 -2.86 -2.42 -18.35
N ALA A 148 -4.16 -2.30 -18.63
CA ALA A 148 -4.73 -2.56 -19.96
C ALA A 148 -4.13 -1.67 -21.04
N ALA A 149 -3.87 -0.39 -20.74
CA ALA A 149 -3.17 0.50 -21.67
C ALA A 149 -1.75 0.03 -21.99
N TYR A 150 -1.02 -0.48 -20.99
CA TYR A 150 0.30 -1.07 -21.20
C TYR A 150 0.24 -2.34 -22.05
N VAL A 151 -0.71 -3.23 -21.79
CA VAL A 151 -0.91 -4.45 -22.59
C VAL A 151 -1.23 -4.11 -24.04
N TRP A 152 -2.22 -3.25 -24.27
CA TRP A 152 -2.59 -2.78 -25.61
C TRP A 152 -1.40 -2.19 -26.34
N TYR A 153 -0.67 -1.28 -25.69
CA TYR A 153 0.46 -0.59 -26.31
C TYR A 153 1.65 -1.51 -26.63
N GLU A 154 1.97 -2.45 -25.74
CA GLU A 154 3.03 -3.41 -25.99
C GLU A 154 2.68 -4.36 -27.14
N ARG A 155 1.41 -4.75 -27.25
CA ARG A 155 0.91 -5.59 -28.35
C ARG A 155 1.01 -4.95 -29.73
N GLN A 156 1.04 -3.63 -29.81
CA GLN A 156 1.33 -2.93 -31.08
C GLN A 156 2.76 -3.14 -31.57
N LYS A 157 3.65 -3.72 -30.76
CA LYS A 157 5.09 -3.84 -31.07
C LYS A 157 5.63 -5.25 -30.93
N LYS A 158 5.04 -6.07 -30.07
CA LYS A 158 5.44 -7.45 -29.83
C LYS A 158 4.21 -8.27 -29.47
N ASP A 159 4.30 -9.59 -29.63
CA ASP A 159 3.25 -10.49 -29.17
C ASP A 159 3.39 -10.73 -27.66
N LEU A 160 2.74 -9.88 -26.84
CA LEU A 160 2.69 -10.05 -25.38
C LEU A 160 1.65 -11.11 -25.03
N THR A 161 2.13 -12.24 -24.52
CA THR A 161 1.30 -13.40 -24.21
C THR A 161 0.53 -13.23 -22.88
N TYR A 162 -0.57 -13.97 -22.72
CA TYR A 162 -1.35 -13.98 -21.48
C TYR A 162 -0.51 -14.39 -20.25
N ASP A 163 0.38 -15.36 -20.41
CA ASP A 163 1.28 -15.81 -19.34
C ASP A 163 2.26 -14.71 -18.90
N GLU A 164 2.72 -13.87 -19.82
CA GLU A 164 3.55 -12.71 -19.46
C GLU A 164 2.78 -11.66 -18.67
N ILE A 165 1.49 -11.45 -19.00
CA ILE A 165 0.59 -10.55 -18.26
C ILE A 165 0.38 -11.10 -16.84
N LYS A 166 0.04 -12.38 -16.72
CA LYS A 166 -0.11 -13.06 -15.42
C LYS A 166 1.16 -13.02 -14.60
N ASN A 167 2.32 -13.31 -15.19
CA ASN A 167 3.60 -13.25 -14.49
C ASN A 167 3.92 -11.84 -14.00
N ALA A 168 3.55 -10.80 -14.75
CA ALA A 168 3.71 -9.42 -14.30
C ALA A 168 2.84 -9.10 -13.07
N PHE A 169 1.57 -9.55 -13.07
CA PHE A 169 0.70 -9.44 -11.90
C PHE A 169 1.16 -10.31 -10.72
N GLN A 170 1.64 -11.53 -10.96
CA GLN A 170 2.20 -12.39 -9.93
C GLN A 170 3.34 -11.68 -9.21
N SER A 171 4.25 -11.06 -9.96
CA SER A 171 5.33 -10.27 -9.37
C SER A 171 4.82 -9.10 -8.54
N PHE A 172 3.77 -8.40 -8.99
CA PHE A 172 3.14 -7.31 -8.23
C PHE A 172 2.52 -7.81 -6.92
N VAL A 173 1.64 -8.81 -7.00
CA VAL A 173 0.92 -9.39 -5.86
C VAL A 173 1.90 -9.93 -4.83
N TYR A 174 2.95 -10.65 -5.26
CA TYR A 174 3.98 -11.12 -4.36
C TYR A 174 4.63 -9.97 -3.58
N ASN A 175 5.06 -8.91 -4.26
CA ASN A 175 5.74 -7.78 -3.61
C ASN A 175 4.86 -7.05 -2.60
N VAL A 176 3.57 -6.84 -2.89
CA VAL A 176 2.65 -6.15 -1.95
C VAL A 176 2.17 -7.03 -0.80
N ASN A 177 2.52 -8.32 -0.79
CA ASN A 177 2.30 -9.21 0.36
C ASN A 177 3.57 -9.42 1.20
N LEU A 178 4.73 -8.88 0.81
CA LEU A 178 5.94 -8.92 1.63
C LEU A 178 5.85 -7.97 2.82
N ASP A 179 6.43 -8.37 3.95
CA ASP A 179 6.26 -7.78 5.28
C ASP A 179 7.16 -6.56 5.56
N PHE A 180 7.33 -5.70 4.55
CA PHE A 180 8.23 -4.55 4.61
C PHE A 180 7.77 -3.41 5.54
N ARG A 181 6.54 -3.47 6.07
CA ARG A 181 5.99 -2.47 6.98
C ARG A 181 6.08 -2.98 8.43
N SER A 182 7.29 -2.99 8.97
CA SER A 182 7.57 -3.47 10.34
C SER A 182 6.96 -4.85 10.63
N GLY A 183 7.24 -5.81 9.76
CA GLY A 183 6.71 -7.18 9.87
C GLY A 183 5.24 -7.32 9.47
N ASN A 184 4.67 -6.35 8.76
CA ASN A 184 3.37 -6.47 8.12
C ASN A 184 3.51 -6.16 6.63
N SER A 185 2.66 -6.77 5.82
CA SER A 185 2.47 -6.35 4.44
C SER A 185 1.83 -4.95 4.40
N PRO A 186 2.06 -4.16 3.34
CA PRO A 186 1.33 -2.90 3.16
C PRO A 186 -0.17 -3.19 3.06
N PHE A 187 -0.98 -2.54 3.89
CA PHE A 187 -2.43 -2.61 3.74
C PHE A 187 -2.80 -1.89 2.45
N THR A 188 -3.19 -2.65 1.44
CA THR A 188 -3.31 -2.13 0.07
C THR A 188 -4.69 -2.40 -0.49
N ASN A 189 -5.25 -1.43 -1.19
CA ASN A 189 -6.50 -1.56 -1.94
C ASN A 189 -6.26 -1.22 -3.42
N VAL A 190 -6.88 -1.97 -4.32
CA VAL A 190 -6.93 -1.66 -5.75
C VAL A 190 -8.37 -1.68 -6.24
N THR A 191 -8.66 -0.83 -7.22
CA THR A 191 -9.96 -0.81 -7.87
C THR A 191 -9.89 -1.49 -9.23
N VAL A 192 -10.95 -2.23 -9.57
CA VAL A 192 -11.12 -2.93 -10.83
C VAL A 192 -12.45 -2.52 -11.44
N THR A 193 -12.42 -2.10 -12.69
CA THR A 193 -13.62 -1.86 -13.51
C THR A 193 -13.73 -2.99 -14.52
N ILE A 194 -14.92 -3.58 -14.63
CA ILE A 194 -15.19 -4.67 -15.58
C ILE A 194 -15.89 -4.09 -16.81
N GLY A 195 -15.55 -4.64 -17.98
CA GLY A 195 -16.21 -4.31 -19.23
C GLY A 195 -15.77 -3.02 -19.90
N GLY A 196 -14.64 -2.43 -19.47
CA GLY A 196 -14.04 -1.25 -20.07
C GLY A 196 -13.10 -0.52 -19.12
N PRO A 197 -12.67 0.70 -19.46
CA PRO A 197 -11.92 1.53 -18.53
C PRO A 197 -12.79 2.01 -17.37
N ALA A 198 -12.14 2.37 -16.26
CA ALA A 198 -12.78 3.16 -15.22
C ALA A 198 -13.45 4.40 -15.83
N PRO A 199 -14.74 4.70 -15.55
CA PRO A 199 -15.46 5.80 -16.19
C PRO A 199 -14.76 7.16 -16.03
N ALA A 200 -14.12 7.40 -14.89
CA ALA A 200 -13.37 8.62 -14.62
C ALA A 200 -12.12 8.79 -15.50
N LEU A 201 -11.62 7.71 -16.10
CA LEU A 201 -10.43 7.70 -16.96
C LEU A 201 -10.77 7.58 -18.45
N ALA A 202 -12.03 7.43 -18.84
CA ALA A 202 -12.45 7.19 -20.22
C ALA A 202 -11.75 8.13 -21.23
N GLU A 203 -11.83 9.44 -20.99
CA GLU A 203 -11.25 10.48 -21.85
C GLU A 203 -9.80 10.87 -21.47
N GLU A 204 -9.21 10.20 -20.48
CA GLU A 204 -7.85 10.49 -20.05
C GLU A 204 -6.85 10.01 -21.12
N PRO A 205 -5.92 10.85 -21.58
CA PRO A 205 -4.92 10.46 -22.57
C PRO A 205 -3.94 9.41 -22.03
N ILE A 206 -3.63 8.43 -22.87
CA ILE A 206 -2.63 7.41 -22.57
C ILE A 206 -1.23 7.99 -22.78
N ILE A 207 -0.36 7.90 -21.76
CA ILE A 207 1.03 8.40 -21.83
C ILE A 207 1.99 7.31 -21.33
N ILE A 208 2.52 6.51 -22.26
CA ILE A 208 3.43 5.41 -21.91
C ILE A 208 4.88 5.80 -22.16
N GLY A 209 5.74 5.59 -21.15
CA GLY A 209 7.16 5.87 -21.25
C GLY A 209 7.50 7.35 -21.45
N GLY A 210 6.60 8.25 -21.04
CA GLY A 210 6.71 9.69 -21.24
C GLY A 210 6.46 10.13 -22.69
N LYS A 211 5.90 9.26 -23.54
CA LYS A 211 5.59 9.58 -24.94
C LYS A 211 4.22 10.25 -25.07
N TYR A 212 4.22 11.58 -25.04
CA TYR A 212 3.02 12.38 -25.29
C TYR A 212 2.47 12.25 -26.71
N SER A 213 3.20 11.64 -27.66
CA SER A 213 2.65 11.34 -28.99
C SER A 213 1.44 10.40 -28.95
N LEU A 214 1.18 9.73 -27.82
CA LEU A 214 -0.01 8.92 -27.58
C LEU A 214 -1.18 9.73 -27.00
N SER A 215 -1.03 11.04 -26.76
CA SER A 215 -2.05 11.85 -26.10
C SER A 215 -3.34 12.04 -26.90
N THR A 216 -3.38 11.58 -28.15
CA THR A 216 -4.60 11.54 -28.98
C THR A 216 -5.38 10.24 -28.80
N VAL A 217 -4.81 9.24 -28.11
CA VAL A 217 -5.47 7.99 -27.76
C VAL A 217 -5.84 8.05 -26.29
N THR A 218 -7.10 7.78 -26.00
CA THR A 218 -7.70 7.77 -24.67
C THR A 218 -7.91 6.34 -24.19
N PHE A 219 -8.28 6.16 -22.93
CA PHE A 219 -8.66 4.82 -22.45
C PHE A 219 -9.90 4.28 -23.17
N SER A 220 -10.86 5.12 -23.57
CA SER A 220 -12.03 4.69 -24.36
C SER A 220 -11.68 4.05 -25.70
N ASP A 221 -10.48 4.32 -26.25
CA ASP A 221 -10.05 3.77 -27.54
C ASP A 221 -9.49 2.33 -27.45
N ILE A 222 -9.24 1.82 -26.23
CA ILE A 222 -8.73 0.46 -26.02
C ILE A 222 -9.88 -0.55 -26.15
N PRO A 223 -9.72 -1.65 -26.90
CA PRO A 223 -10.74 -2.70 -26.97
C PRO A 223 -11.09 -3.29 -25.61
N LYS A 224 -12.39 -3.49 -25.35
CA LYS A 224 -12.95 -4.06 -24.11
C LYS A 224 -12.25 -5.36 -23.71
N GLU A 225 -11.95 -6.21 -24.68
CA GLU A 225 -11.36 -7.53 -24.47
C GLU A 225 -9.99 -7.46 -23.77
N ILE A 226 -9.24 -6.36 -23.97
CA ILE A 226 -7.95 -6.16 -23.30
C ILE A 226 -8.15 -5.85 -21.81
N TYR A 227 -9.19 -5.10 -21.46
CA TYR A 227 -9.54 -4.86 -20.05
C TYR A 227 -9.95 -6.16 -19.36
N ASP A 228 -10.83 -6.92 -20.01
CA ASP A 228 -11.33 -8.17 -19.45
C ASP A 228 -10.21 -9.21 -19.30
N GLU A 229 -9.29 -9.30 -20.26
CA GLU A 229 -8.10 -10.16 -20.18
C GLU A 229 -7.17 -9.76 -19.02
N VAL A 230 -6.90 -8.46 -18.85
CA VAL A 230 -6.06 -7.96 -17.75
C VAL A 230 -6.71 -8.21 -16.39
N ASN A 231 -8.00 -7.97 -16.28
CA ASN A 231 -8.77 -8.26 -15.06
C ASN A 231 -8.73 -9.76 -14.74
N MET A 232 -8.93 -10.62 -15.74
CA MET A 232 -8.87 -12.08 -15.56
C MET A 232 -7.48 -12.53 -15.12
N ALA A 233 -6.41 -12.02 -15.76
CA ALA A 233 -5.04 -12.33 -15.37
C ALA A 233 -4.76 -11.95 -13.90
N PHE A 234 -5.23 -10.78 -13.47
CA PHE A 234 -5.11 -10.33 -12.09
C PHE A 234 -5.91 -11.21 -11.12
N PHE A 235 -7.18 -11.53 -11.42
CA PHE A 235 -8.01 -12.38 -10.58
C PHE A 235 -7.49 -13.81 -10.47
N GLU A 236 -7.01 -14.40 -11.57
CA GLU A 236 -6.39 -15.72 -11.55
C GLU A 236 -5.15 -15.75 -10.63
N VAL A 237 -4.29 -14.72 -10.69
CA VAL A 237 -3.14 -14.62 -9.78
C VAL A 237 -3.58 -14.52 -8.33
N MET A 238 -4.59 -13.69 -8.04
CA MET A 238 -5.15 -13.54 -6.69
C MET A 238 -5.75 -14.86 -6.17
N ALA A 239 -6.44 -15.61 -7.04
CA ALA A 239 -7.07 -16.89 -6.71
C ALA A 239 -6.08 -18.05 -6.56
N GLN A 240 -4.94 -18.03 -7.27
CA GLN A 240 -3.90 -19.05 -7.17
C GLN A 240 -3.26 -19.13 -5.78
N GLY A 241 -3.17 -18.00 -5.08
CA GLY A 241 -2.52 -17.93 -3.77
C GLY A 241 -1.00 -18.07 -3.82
N ASP A 242 -0.40 -18.26 -2.65
CA ASP A 242 1.03 -18.48 -2.49
C ASP A 242 1.45 -19.93 -2.83
N SER A 243 2.74 -20.26 -2.64
CA SER A 243 3.27 -21.60 -2.91
C SER A 243 2.66 -22.73 -2.07
N GLU A 244 1.96 -22.39 -0.98
CA GLU A 244 1.25 -23.34 -0.12
C GLU A 244 -0.27 -23.34 -0.40
N GLY A 245 -0.73 -22.57 -1.40
CA GLY A 245 -2.13 -22.41 -1.74
C GLY A 245 -2.90 -21.50 -0.78
N LYS A 246 -2.20 -20.72 0.06
CA LYS A 246 -2.87 -19.72 0.91
C LYS A 246 -3.32 -18.55 0.04
N PRO A 247 -4.55 -18.05 0.21
CA PRO A 247 -5.02 -16.91 -0.55
C PRO A 247 -4.18 -15.67 -0.23
N TRP A 248 -3.91 -14.85 -1.26
CA TRP A 248 -3.28 -13.56 -1.05
C TRP A 248 -4.21 -12.67 -0.23
N THR A 249 -3.66 -12.00 0.80
CA THR A 249 -4.44 -11.05 1.62
C THR A 249 -4.56 -9.70 0.90
N PHE A 250 -3.49 -9.28 0.23
CA PHE A 250 -3.43 -7.99 -0.48
C PHE A 250 -3.16 -8.16 -1.98
N PRO A 251 -3.51 -7.16 -2.79
CA PRO A 251 -4.35 -6.02 -2.42
C PRO A 251 -5.81 -6.46 -2.21
N LEU A 252 -6.54 -5.73 -1.36
CA LEU A 252 -7.99 -5.82 -1.31
C LEU A 252 -8.56 -5.31 -2.63
N ILE A 253 -9.47 -6.08 -3.20
CA ILE A 253 -10.06 -5.81 -4.50
C ILE A 253 -11.40 -5.12 -4.31
N THR A 254 -11.57 -3.95 -4.90
CA THR A 254 -12.86 -3.27 -5.02
C THR A 254 -13.32 -3.30 -6.47
N VAL A 255 -14.45 -3.94 -6.73
CA VAL A 255 -15.06 -3.98 -8.07
C VAL A 255 -16.19 -2.96 -8.11
N TYR A 256 -16.21 -2.12 -9.14
CA TYR A 256 -17.35 -1.24 -9.39
C TYR A 256 -18.47 -2.04 -10.04
N ILE A 257 -19.62 -2.13 -9.36
CA ILE A 257 -20.85 -2.72 -9.89
C ILE A 257 -21.79 -1.55 -10.23
N THR A 258 -22.18 -1.48 -11.50
CA THR A 258 -23.12 -0.49 -12.03
C THR A 258 -24.39 -1.20 -12.54
N ASP A 259 -25.45 -0.44 -12.81
CA ASP A 259 -26.74 -1.02 -13.27
C ASP A 259 -26.64 -1.77 -14.61
N ASP A 260 -25.60 -1.49 -15.39
CA ASP A 260 -25.27 -2.09 -16.69
C ASP A 260 -24.22 -3.22 -16.60
N PHE A 261 -23.92 -3.71 -15.39
CA PHE A 261 -22.99 -4.81 -15.16
C PHE A 261 -23.61 -6.16 -15.58
N ASP A 262 -23.05 -6.80 -16.61
CA ASP A 262 -23.43 -8.12 -17.16
C ASP A 262 -22.41 -9.20 -16.78
#